data_AF-A0A937AUN8-F1
#
_entry.id   AF-A0A937AUN8-F1
#
_cell.length_a   1.000
_cell.length_b   1.000
_cell.length_c   1.000
_cell.angle_alpha   90.00
_cell.angle_beta   90.00
_cell.angle_gamma   90.00
#
_symmetry.space_group_name_H-M   'P 1'
#
loop_
_entity.id
_entity.type
_entity.pdbx_description
1 polymer ?
#
loop_
_entity_poly.entity_id
_entity_poly.type
_entity_poly.pdbx_seq_one_letter_code
_entity_poly.pdbx_strand_id
1 'polypeptide(L)'
;MNDLKDILHQDEEMNQDELLRYLEGNATPEERFAIEKQMADSDFMNDAVEGLQEFKDKQKLQQYAAQLNLQLKKQTAKEKKRKLRKGIKDQNWVLISIVTILLLCILAYQVIRMFYAGR
;
A
#
# COMPACT_ATOMS: atom_id res chain seq x y z
N MET A 1 16.46 -0.34 -14.45
CA MET A 1 15.38 -0.74 -13.52
C MET A 1 15.56 -0.10 -12.13
N ASN A 2 16.00 1.17 -12.05
CA ASN A 2 16.08 1.93 -10.79
C ASN A 2 15.18 3.19 -10.81
N ASP A 3 14.68 3.60 -12.00
CA ASP A 3 13.97 4.87 -12.20
C ASP A 3 12.64 5.01 -11.44
N LEU A 4 11.98 3.89 -11.08
CA LEU A 4 10.69 3.95 -10.39
C LEU A 4 10.78 4.36 -8.91
N LYS A 5 11.98 4.32 -8.31
CA LYS A 5 12.17 4.72 -6.90
C LYS A 5 12.46 6.20 -6.73
N ASP A 6 12.93 6.88 -7.77
CA ASP A 6 13.17 8.33 -7.74
C ASP A 6 11.90 9.16 -7.91
N ILE A 7 10.79 8.59 -8.40
CA ILE A 7 9.55 9.34 -8.60
C ILE A 7 8.89 9.81 -7.29
N LEU A 8 9.25 9.22 -6.15
CA LEU A 8 8.92 9.77 -4.82
C LEU A 8 10.11 10.57 -4.29
N HIS A 9 10.43 11.68 -4.96
CA HIS A 9 11.21 12.72 -4.32
C HIS A 9 10.43 13.21 -3.11
N GLN A 10 11.09 13.24 -1.96
CA GLN A 10 10.57 13.83 -0.73
C GLN A 10 10.64 15.35 -0.88
N ASP A 11 9.94 15.88 -1.87
CA ASP A 11 9.77 17.32 -2.06
C ASP A 11 9.06 17.82 -0.81
N GLU A 12 9.58 18.92 -0.24
CA GLU A 12 9.03 19.55 0.96
C GLU A 12 7.50 19.62 0.82
N GLU A 13 6.78 19.06 1.81
CA GLU A 13 5.33 18.88 1.77
C GLU A 13 4.67 20.22 1.43
N MET A 14 4.36 20.43 0.15
CA MET A 14 3.63 21.60 -0.29
C MET A 14 2.32 21.62 0.48
N ASN A 15 2.09 22.71 1.21
CA ASN A 15 0.89 22.85 1.98
C ASN A 15 -0.30 22.90 1.01
N GLN A 16 -1.11 21.84 1.02
CA GLN A 16 -2.23 21.68 0.10
C GLN A 16 -3.19 22.88 0.17
N ASP A 17 -3.33 23.50 1.34
CA ASP A 17 -4.19 24.66 1.54
C ASP A 17 -3.62 25.92 0.84
N GLU A 18 -2.30 26.09 0.82
CA GLU A 18 -1.63 27.18 0.10
C GLU A 18 -1.79 27.01 -1.41
N LEU A 19 -1.61 25.79 -1.92
CA LEU A 19 -1.83 25.48 -3.34
C LEU A 19 -3.29 25.74 -3.75
N LEU A 20 -4.25 25.37 -2.91
CA LEU A 20 -5.67 25.63 -3.18
C LEU A 20 -5.97 27.13 -3.24
N ARG A 21 -5.45 27.91 -2.27
CA ARG A 21 -5.56 29.38 -2.31
C ARG A 21 -4.93 29.96 -3.57
N TYR A 22 -3.78 29.44 -3.99
CA TYR A 22 -3.10 29.86 -5.21
C TYR A 22 -3.96 29.59 -6.45
N LEU A 23 -4.47 28.36 -6.57
CA LEU A 23 -5.37 28.00 -7.65
C LEU A 23 -6.61 28.90 -7.65
N GLU A 24 -7.23 29.16 -6.51
CA GLU A 24 -8.41 30.02 -6.37
C GLU A 24 -8.15 31.52 -6.59
N GLY A 25 -6.88 31.96 -6.62
CA GLY A 25 -6.49 33.37 -6.76
C GLY A 25 -6.51 34.16 -5.44
N ASN A 26 -6.61 33.47 -4.29
CA ASN A 26 -6.69 34.05 -2.95
C ASN A 26 -5.37 33.91 -2.14
N ALA A 27 -4.28 33.46 -2.77
CA ALA A 27 -2.99 33.32 -2.12
C ALA A 27 -2.31 34.66 -1.84
N THR A 28 -1.57 34.73 -0.73
CA THR A 28 -0.75 35.92 -0.42
C THR A 28 0.44 36.04 -1.40
N PRO A 29 1.06 37.22 -1.54
CA PRO A 29 2.23 37.40 -2.39
C PRO A 29 3.38 36.44 -2.06
N GLU A 30 3.57 36.13 -0.77
CA GLU A 30 4.59 35.20 -0.28
C GLU A 30 4.29 33.76 -0.71
N GLU A 31 3.04 33.32 -0.55
CA GLU A 31 2.58 31.99 -0.96
C GLU A 31 2.70 31.80 -2.48
N ARG A 32 2.31 32.82 -3.25
CA ARG A 32 2.45 32.82 -4.71
C ARG A 32 3.90 32.67 -5.14
N PHE A 33 4.81 33.46 -4.55
CA PHE A 33 6.23 33.40 -4.87
C PHE A 33 6.83 32.02 -4.54
N ALA A 34 6.45 31.42 -3.41
CA ALA A 34 6.92 30.09 -3.03
C ALA A 34 6.49 29.02 -4.05
N ILE A 35 5.23 29.06 -4.50
CA ILE A 35 4.70 28.12 -5.49
C ILE A 35 5.33 28.35 -6.86
N GLU A 36 5.40 29.60 -7.33
CA GLU A 36 6.02 29.95 -8.62
C GLU A 36 7.51 29.56 -8.66
N LYS A 37 8.22 29.68 -7.53
CA LYS A 37 9.60 29.19 -7.40
C LYS A 37 9.68 27.67 -7.54
N GLN A 38 8.82 26.92 -6.85
CA GLN A 38 8.80 25.45 -6.95
C GLN A 38 8.40 24.96 -8.36
N MET A 39 7.49 25.66 -9.04
CA MET A 39 7.15 25.39 -10.44
C MET A 39 8.36 25.63 -11.36
N ALA A 40 9.16 26.66 -11.12
CA ALA A 40 10.37 26.93 -11.89
C ALA A 40 11.49 25.91 -11.63
N ASP A 41 11.56 25.37 -10.41
CA ASP A 41 12.58 24.40 -10.01
C ASP A 41 12.25 22.96 -10.45
N SER A 42 10.98 22.65 -10.79
CA SER A 42 10.52 21.31 -11.13
C SER A 42 9.49 21.29 -12.27
N ASP A 43 9.88 20.72 -13.41
CA ASP A 43 8.99 20.48 -14.57
C ASP A 43 7.74 19.69 -14.16
N PHE A 44 7.89 18.70 -13.26
CA PHE A 44 6.76 17.92 -12.75
C PHE A 44 5.76 18.79 -11.97
N MET A 45 6.26 19.71 -11.13
CA MET A 45 5.39 20.61 -10.38
C MET A 45 4.71 21.61 -11.30
N ASN A 46 5.41 22.14 -12.31
CA ASN A 46 4.82 23.01 -13.31
C ASN A 46 3.64 22.32 -14.02
N ASP A 47 3.87 21.12 -14.56
CA ASP A 47 2.85 20.34 -15.27
C ASP A 47 1.66 19.99 -14.36
N ALA A 48 1.93 19.61 -13.11
CA ALA A 48 0.89 19.29 -12.14
C ALA A 48 0.02 20.51 -11.81
N VAL A 49 0.62 21.67 -11.55
CA VAL A 49 -0.11 22.90 -11.23
C VAL A 49 -0.94 23.37 -12.43
N GLU A 50 -0.38 23.35 -13.64
CA GLU A 50 -1.10 23.68 -14.88
C GLU A 50 -2.33 22.78 -15.08
N GLY A 51 -2.15 21.46 -14.94
CA GLY A 51 -3.27 20.51 -15.04
C GLY A 51 -4.36 20.71 -13.98
N LEU A 52 -3.98 21.14 -12.76
CA LEU A 52 -4.96 21.49 -11.72
C LEU A 52 -5.67 22.82 -12.01
N GLN A 53 -5.01 23.79 -12.66
CA GLN A 53 -5.62 25.07 -13.07
C GLN A 53 -6.67 24.89 -14.16
N GLU A 54 -6.46 23.96 -15.11
CA GLU A 54 -7.44 23.63 -16.15
C GLU A 54 -8.72 22.97 -15.58
N PHE A 55 -8.67 22.50 -14.33
CA PHE A 55 -9.80 21.83 -13.71
C PHE A 55 -10.93 22.83 -13.39
N LYS A 56 -12.06 22.68 -14.09
CA LYS A 56 -13.20 23.62 -14.06
C LYS A 56 -13.82 23.83 -12.68
N ASP A 57 -13.80 22.83 -11.81
CA ASP A 57 -14.52 22.84 -10.54
C ASP A 57 -13.56 22.55 -9.37
N LYS A 58 -13.03 23.62 -8.78
CA LYS A 58 -12.05 23.57 -7.68
C LYS A 58 -12.64 22.96 -6.40
N GLN A 59 -13.95 23.07 -6.19
CA GLN A 59 -14.61 22.42 -5.04
C GLN A 59 -14.66 20.90 -5.21
N LYS A 60 -14.92 20.42 -6.44
CA LYS A 60 -14.86 18.98 -6.73
C LYS A 60 -13.44 18.43 -6.64
N LEU A 61 -12.42 19.24 -6.93
CA LEU A 61 -11.01 18.84 -6.85
C LEU A 61 -10.65 18.25 -5.48
N GLN A 62 -11.04 18.93 -4.40
CA GLN A 62 -10.79 18.47 -3.03
C GLN A 62 -11.51 17.15 -2.74
N GLN A 63 -12.76 17.02 -3.19
CA GLN A 63 -13.54 15.79 -3.02
C GLN A 63 -12.89 14.62 -3.78
N TYR A 64 -12.43 14.86 -5.01
CA TYR A 64 -11.72 13.85 -5.80
C TYR A 64 -10.40 13.43 -5.13
N ALA A 65 -9.61 14.38 -4.63
CA ALA A 65 -8.38 14.09 -3.91
C ALA A 65 -8.64 13.23 -2.67
N ALA A 66 -9.66 13.58 -1.88
CA ALA A 66 -10.07 12.80 -0.70
C ALA A 66 -10.52 11.37 -1.08
N GLN A 67 -11.30 11.24 -2.17
CA GLN A 67 -11.72 9.93 -2.68
C GLN A 67 -10.54 9.09 -3.18
N LEU A 68 -9.59 9.68 -3.90
CA LEU A 68 -8.37 9.00 -4.34
C LEU A 68 -7.57 8.49 -3.14
N ASN A 69 -7.35 9.33 -2.13
CA ASN A 69 -6.61 8.95 -0.92
C ASN A 69 -7.30 7.75 -0.22
N LEU A 70 -8.62 7.80 -0.08
CA LEU A 70 -9.41 6.72 0.49
C LEU A 70 -9.29 5.43 -0.32
N GLN A 71 -9.39 5.52 -1.65
CA GLN A 71 -9.29 4.37 -2.54
C GLN A 71 -7.88 3.75 -2.53
N LEU A 72 -6.83 4.57 -2.56
CA LEU A 72 -5.44 4.13 -2.46
C LEU A 72 -5.19 3.38 -1.14
N LYS A 73 -5.64 3.93 -0.01
CA LYS A 73 -5.60 3.27 1.31
C LYS A 73 -6.36 1.94 1.29
N LYS A 74 -7.53 1.90 0.65
CA LYS A 74 -8.34 0.68 0.54
C LYS A 74 -7.64 -0.40 -0.29
N GLN A 75 -7.05 -0.03 -1.43
CA GLN A 75 -6.37 -0.96 -2.33
C GLN A 75 -5.08 -1.52 -1.71
N THR A 76 -4.27 -0.66 -1.09
CA THR A 76 -3.03 -1.07 -0.39
C THR A 76 -3.33 -1.90 0.86
N ALA A 77 -4.38 -1.58 1.62
CA ALA A 77 -4.82 -2.41 2.74
C ALA A 77 -5.33 -3.79 2.30
N LYS A 78 -6.00 -3.88 1.14
CA LYS A 78 -6.49 -5.15 0.57
C LYS A 78 -5.33 -6.07 0.17
N GLU A 79 -4.28 -5.51 -0.43
CA GLU A 79 -3.02 -6.19 -0.74
C GLU A 79 -2.36 -6.75 0.53
N LYS A 80 -2.28 -5.94 1.59
CA LYS A 80 -1.72 -6.35 2.89
C LYS A 80 -2.52 -7.48 3.54
N LYS A 81 -3.85 -7.39 3.53
CA LYS A 81 -4.76 -8.44 4.02
C LYS A 81 -4.65 -9.73 3.19
N ARG A 82 -4.49 -9.64 1.87
CA ARG A 82 -4.31 -10.80 0.99
C ARG A 82 -2.99 -11.53 1.29
N LYS A 83 -1.90 -10.79 1.54
CA LYS A 83 -0.62 -11.38 1.94
C LYS A 83 -0.71 -12.10 3.30
N LEU A 84 -1.38 -11.50 4.29
CA LEU A 84 -1.60 -12.12 5.61
C LEU A 84 -2.45 -13.41 5.54
N ARG A 85 -3.49 -13.44 4.70
CA ARG A 85 -4.33 -14.65 4.54
C ARG A 85 -3.62 -15.82 3.87
N LYS A 86 -2.55 -15.60 3.09
CA LYS A 86 -1.75 -16.68 2.50
C LYS A 86 -0.94 -17.44 3.56
N GLY A 87 -0.48 -16.78 4.64
CA GLY A 87 0.27 -17.43 5.72
C GLY A 87 -0.56 -18.38 6.59
N ILE A 88 -1.89 -18.23 6.61
CA ILE A 88 -2.77 -19.03 7.48
C ILE A 88 -3.11 -20.40 6.85
N LYS A 89 -2.99 -20.56 5.53
CA LYS A 89 -3.30 -21.84 4.85
C LYS A 89 -2.28 -22.96 5.11
N ASP A 90 -1.06 -22.61 5.53
CA ASP A 90 0.04 -23.58 5.71
C ASP A 90 -0.13 -24.42 6.98
N GLN A 91 -0.79 -23.86 8.01
CA GLN A 91 -0.96 -24.51 9.31
C GLN A 91 -1.73 -25.85 9.24
N ASN A 92 -2.64 -26.00 8.27
CA ASN A 92 -3.40 -27.24 8.10
C ASN A 92 -2.53 -28.39 7.56
N TRP A 93 -1.57 -28.12 6.68
CA TRP A 93 -0.68 -29.15 6.12
C TRP A 93 0.31 -29.67 7.17
N VAL A 94 0.79 -28.78 8.04
CA VAL A 94 1.64 -29.14 9.18
C VAL A 94 0.90 -30.06 10.14
N LEU A 95 -0.36 -29.73 10.49
CA LEU A 95 -1.17 -30.57 11.38
C LEU A 95 -1.43 -31.97 10.80
N ILE A 96 -1.77 -32.06 9.51
CA ILE A 96 -1.99 -33.35 8.82
C ILE A 96 -0.71 -34.20 8.89
N SER A 97 0.44 -33.61 8.59
CA SER A 97 1.73 -34.33 8.61
C SER A 97 2.06 -34.91 9.99
N ILE A 98 1.82 -34.13 11.06
CA ILE A 98 2.03 -34.57 12.44
C ILE A 98 1.13 -35.77 12.77
N VAL A 99 -0.17 -35.70 12.42
CA VAL A 99 -1.12 -36.79 12.67
C VAL A 99 -0.72 -38.06 11.91
N THR A 100 -0.30 -37.93 10.64
CA THR A 100 0.15 -39.07 9.84
C THR A 100 1.38 -39.75 10.45
N ILE A 101 2.37 -38.98 10.93
CA ILE A 101 3.55 -39.53 11.61
C ILE A 101 3.16 -40.25 12.90
N LEU A 102 2.28 -39.66 13.71
CA LEU A 102 1.79 -40.28 14.94
C LEU A 102 1.07 -41.62 14.67
N LEU A 103 0.25 -41.66 13.62
CA LEU A 103 -0.46 -42.87 13.22
C LEU A 103 0.51 -43.97 12.75
N LEU A 104 1.54 -43.60 11.99
CA LEU A 104 2.62 -44.53 11.61
C LEU A 104 3.36 -45.10 12.82
N CYS A 105 3.66 -44.27 13.83
CA CYS A 105 4.28 -44.75 15.07
C CYS A 105 3.39 -45.75 15.83
N ILE A 106 2.08 -45.50 15.89
CA ILE A 106 1.11 -46.40 16.54
C ILE A 106 1.03 -47.72 15.79
N LEU A 107 0.98 -47.70 14.45
CA LEU A 107 0.98 -48.91 13.62
C LEU A 107 2.27 -49.71 13.78
N ALA A 108 3.43 -49.04 13.75
CA ALA A 108 4.72 -49.68 13.98
C ALA A 108 4.76 -50.37 15.35
N TYR A 109 4.28 -49.68 16.39
CA TYR A 109 4.17 -50.26 17.74
C TYR A 109 3.24 -51.48 17.78
N GLN A 110 2.09 -51.43 17.12
CA GLN A 110 1.17 -52.58 17.05
C GLN A 110 1.83 -53.78 16.38
N VAL A 111 2.53 -53.58 15.26
CA VAL A 111 3.23 -54.66 14.55
C VAL A 111 4.31 -55.28 15.43
N ILE A 112 5.12 -54.47 16.11
CA ILE A 112 6.16 -54.96 17.03
C ILE A 112 5.51 -55.73 18.18
N ARG A 113 4.46 -55.20 18.79
CA ARG A 113 3.73 -55.87 19.88
C ARG A 113 3.14 -57.20 19.42
N MET A 114 2.55 -57.26 18.22
CA MET A 114 2.01 -58.49 17.65
C MET A 114 3.10 -59.53 17.42
N PHE A 115 4.26 -59.13 16.92
CA PHE A 115 5.41 -60.03 16.71
C PHE A 115 6.06 -60.51 18.01
N TYR A 116 6.13 -59.66 19.04
CA TYR A 116 6.70 -60.03 20.34
C TYR A 116 5.73 -60.77 21.26
N ALA A 117 4.42 -60.57 21.14
CA ALA A 117 3.40 -61.28 21.93
C ALA A 117 3.03 -62.67 21.37
N GLY A 118 3.48 -62.99 20.15
CA GLY A 118 3.27 -64.29 19.50
C GLY A 118 4.41 -65.30 19.70
N ARG A 119 5.40 -65.01 20.55
CA ARG A 119 6.44 -65.96 21.02
C ARG A 119 6.26 -66.28 22.48
#